data_AF-A0A6I9NIP4-F1
#
_entry.id   AF-A0A6I9NIP4-F1
#
_cell.length_a   1.000
_cell.length_b   1.000
_cell.length_c   1.000
_cell.angle_alpha   90.00
_cell.angle_beta   90.00
_cell.angle_gamma   90.00
#
_symmetry.space_group_name_H-M   'P 1'
#
loop_
_entity.id
_entity.type
_entity.pdbx_description
1 polymer ?
#
loop_
_entity_poly.entity_id
_entity_poly.type
_entity_poly.pdbx_seq_one_letter_code
_entity_poly.pdbx_strand_id
1 'polypeptide(L)'
;AFLNQHCGELVSVCEAYLAPIILSEKGAQNLNEELMVKHLHTLGVASLHCPAKVGKRTVLLVESVLTTRSEKLPGCQEELPASLPLSQFKANSMPTKVRAHGVITLGKLCLQHEDLIHKYLPVFAREIEEGKEVAVRNNVVVIMCDLCVRYTNMVDHYIPNISACLGDNEAIIREQTLIMLTNLLQDEFVKWKGSLFFRFMVALVDPVPAIARYVTMVLAQ
;
A
#
# COMPACT_ATOMS: atom_id res chain seq x y z
N ALA A 1 2.88 20.57 19.12
CA ALA A 1 2.29 20.53 20.48
C ALA A 1 0.85 20.01 20.45
N PHE A 2 -0.08 20.67 19.75
CA PHE A 2 -1.50 20.27 19.69
C PHE A 2 -1.76 18.85 19.17
N LEU A 3 -1.18 18.48 18.01
CA LEU A 3 -1.36 17.15 17.42
C LEU A 3 -0.90 16.02 18.34
N ASN A 4 0.28 16.12 18.97
CA ASN A 4 0.76 15.10 19.91
C ASN A 4 -0.13 14.93 21.15
N GLN A 5 -0.86 15.98 21.54
CA GLN A 5 -1.76 15.95 22.69
C GLN A 5 -3.08 15.24 22.37
N HIS A 6 -3.68 15.53 21.20
CA HIS A 6 -5.00 15.00 20.82
C HIS A 6 -4.97 13.80 19.87
N CYS A 7 -3.82 13.47 19.28
CA CYS A 7 -3.72 12.37 18.31
C CYS A 7 -4.10 11.02 18.94
N GLY A 8 -3.76 10.77 20.21
CA GLY A 8 -4.17 9.54 20.89
C GLY A 8 -5.69 9.39 21.01
N GLU A 9 -6.40 10.48 21.30
CA GLU A 9 -7.86 10.50 21.34
C GLU A 9 -8.45 10.25 19.94
N LEU A 10 -7.88 10.91 18.92
CA LEU A 10 -8.31 10.76 17.53
C LEU A 10 -8.12 9.32 17.01
N VAL A 11 -6.97 8.70 17.29
CA VAL A 11 -6.71 7.30 16.96
C VAL A 11 -7.73 6.40 17.67
N SER A 12 -7.97 6.63 18.96
CA SER A 12 -8.95 5.86 19.74
C SER A 12 -10.37 5.95 19.17
N VAL A 13 -10.80 7.15 18.72
CA VAL A 13 -12.10 7.34 18.04
C VAL A 13 -12.17 6.56 16.74
N CYS A 14 -11.10 6.59 15.93
CA CYS A 14 -11.05 5.83 14.69
C CYS A 14 -11.06 4.31 14.93
N GLU A 15 -10.31 3.82 15.92
CA GLU A 15 -10.31 2.40 16.30
C GLU A 15 -11.68 1.95 16.82
N ALA A 16 -12.34 2.78 17.62
CA ALA A 16 -13.67 2.49 18.16
C ALA A 16 -14.74 2.41 17.06
N TYR A 17 -14.62 3.21 16.00
CA TYR A 17 -15.50 3.14 14.84
C TYR A 17 -15.21 1.92 13.95
N LEU A 18 -13.94 1.66 13.64
CA LEU A 18 -13.54 0.61 12.70
C LEU A 18 -13.69 -0.80 13.28
N ALA A 19 -13.38 -0.99 14.56
CA ALA A 19 -13.41 -2.30 15.21
C ALA A 19 -14.77 -3.03 15.07
N PRO A 20 -15.94 -2.46 15.44
CA PRO A 20 -17.20 -3.18 15.32
C PRO A 20 -17.58 -3.49 13.87
N ILE A 21 -17.16 -2.67 12.91
CA ILE A 21 -17.45 -2.85 11.49
C ILE A 21 -16.63 -4.01 10.92
N ILE A 22 -15.34 -4.04 11.24
CA ILE A 22 -14.41 -5.01 10.66
C ILE A 22 -14.46 -6.35 11.42
N LEU A 23 -14.66 -6.31 12.74
CA LEU A 23 -14.62 -7.50 13.59
C LEU A 23 -15.97 -8.21 13.75
N SER A 24 -17.09 -7.59 13.35
CA SER A 24 -18.43 -8.18 13.45
C SER A 24 -18.84 -8.91 12.16
N GLU A 25 -19.46 -10.08 12.31
CA GLU A 25 -19.97 -10.88 11.18
C GLU A 25 -20.97 -10.12 10.28
N LYS A 26 -21.73 -9.18 10.86
CA LYS A 26 -22.70 -8.33 10.14
C LYS A 26 -22.24 -6.88 9.98
N GLY A 27 -21.03 -6.53 10.43
CA GLY A 27 -20.56 -5.14 10.48
C GLY A 27 -20.48 -4.46 9.10
N ALA A 28 -20.26 -5.24 8.05
CA ALA A 28 -20.20 -4.76 6.67
C ALA A 28 -21.57 -4.56 6.00
N GLN A 29 -22.68 -5.02 6.60
CA GLN A 29 -24.00 -5.01 5.94
C GLN A 29 -24.61 -3.60 5.80
N ASN A 30 -24.25 -2.66 6.67
CA ASN A 30 -24.71 -1.26 6.64
C ASN A 30 -23.52 -0.30 6.62
N LEU A 31 -22.52 -0.64 5.82
CA LEU A 31 -21.25 0.06 5.80
C LEU A 31 -21.37 1.44 5.17
N ASN A 32 -20.94 2.48 5.90
CA ASN A 32 -20.70 3.79 5.30
C ASN A 32 -19.25 3.85 4.78
N GLU A 33 -19.07 3.56 3.49
CA GLU A 33 -17.75 3.55 2.85
C GLU A 33 -17.01 4.89 2.97
N GLU A 34 -17.71 6.01 2.85
CA GLU A 34 -17.09 7.34 2.91
C GLU A 34 -16.56 7.62 4.31
N LEU A 35 -17.32 7.26 5.34
CA LEU A 35 -16.90 7.45 6.73
C LEU A 35 -15.74 6.52 7.09
N MET A 36 -15.78 5.25 6.65
CA MET A 36 -14.63 4.35 6.79
C MET A 36 -13.37 4.91 6.14
N VAL A 37 -13.48 5.40 4.91
CA VAL A 37 -12.35 6.00 4.19
C VAL A 37 -11.77 7.18 4.97
N LYS A 38 -12.62 8.04 5.55
CA LYS A 38 -12.18 9.15 6.41
C LYS A 38 -11.41 8.66 7.64
N HIS A 39 -11.90 7.61 8.32
CA HIS A 39 -11.21 7.04 9.47
C HIS A 39 -9.87 6.38 9.08
N LEU A 40 -9.83 5.59 8.00
CA LEU A 40 -8.59 4.99 7.50
C LEU A 40 -7.57 6.07 7.12
N HIS A 41 -7.99 7.10 6.39
CA HIS A 41 -7.12 8.22 6.02
C HIS A 41 -6.58 8.94 7.26
N THR A 42 -7.45 9.19 8.25
CA THR A 42 -7.09 9.85 9.51
C THR A 42 -6.03 9.04 10.27
N LEU A 43 -6.20 7.72 10.38
CA LEU A 43 -5.19 6.84 10.98
C LEU A 43 -3.85 6.88 10.23
N GLY A 44 -3.91 6.90 8.90
CA GLY A 44 -2.71 6.99 8.06
C GLY A 44 -1.96 8.31 8.30
N VAL A 45 -2.67 9.44 8.32
CA VAL A 45 -2.06 10.76 8.60
C VAL A 45 -1.55 10.85 10.05
N ALA A 46 -2.31 10.33 11.01
CA ALA A 46 -1.91 10.25 12.41
C ALA A 46 -0.61 9.47 12.59
N SER A 47 -0.44 8.35 11.86
CA SER A 47 0.80 7.56 11.92
C SER A 47 2.02 8.35 11.48
N LEU A 48 1.92 9.16 10.42
CA LEU A 48 3.05 9.94 9.91
C LEU A 48 3.47 11.08 10.84
N HIS A 49 2.51 11.70 11.55
CA HIS A 49 2.81 12.86 12.41
C HIS A 49 3.06 12.49 13.88
N CYS A 50 2.44 11.40 14.35
CA CYS A 50 2.47 10.98 15.75
C CYS A 50 2.62 9.46 15.87
N PRO A 51 3.70 8.85 15.34
CA PRO A 51 3.85 7.38 15.27
C PRO A 51 3.79 6.71 16.66
N ALA A 52 4.29 7.37 17.71
CA ALA A 52 4.23 6.87 19.08
C ALA A 52 2.79 6.72 19.64
N LYS A 53 1.78 7.34 19.01
CA LYS A 53 0.37 7.24 19.40
C LYS A 53 -0.37 6.15 18.64
N VAL A 54 0.24 5.55 17.63
CA VAL A 54 -0.36 4.49 16.82
C VAL A 54 0.16 3.15 17.29
N GLY A 55 -0.75 2.32 17.81
CA GLY A 55 -0.41 1.04 18.41
C GLY A 55 -0.60 -0.15 17.47
N LYS A 56 -0.18 -1.34 17.93
CA LYS A 56 -0.39 -2.62 17.23
C LYS A 56 -1.85 -2.88 16.85
N ARG A 57 -2.79 -2.40 17.68
CA ARG A 57 -4.24 -2.51 17.42
C ARG A 57 -4.63 -1.83 16.11
N THR A 58 -4.14 -0.62 15.85
CA THR A 58 -4.40 0.10 14.60
C THR A 58 -3.88 -0.69 13.40
N VAL A 59 -2.65 -1.21 13.48
CA VAL A 59 -2.05 -2.00 12.41
C VAL A 59 -2.90 -3.23 12.07
N LEU A 60 -3.34 -3.99 13.08
CA LEU A 60 -4.18 -5.17 12.89
C LEU A 60 -5.55 -4.83 12.27
N LEU A 61 -6.17 -3.72 12.69
CA LEU A 61 -7.43 -3.26 12.09
C LEU A 61 -7.25 -2.91 10.61
N VAL A 62 -6.18 -2.19 10.26
CA VAL A 62 -5.91 -1.85 8.85
C VAL A 62 -5.55 -3.09 8.04
N GLU A 63 -4.77 -4.03 8.61
CA GLU A 63 -4.44 -5.31 7.98
C GLU A 63 -5.70 -6.12 7.63
N SER A 64 -6.67 -6.17 8.56
CA SER A 64 -7.93 -6.89 8.36
C SER A 64 -8.82 -6.32 7.24
N VAL A 65 -8.63 -5.05 6.85
CA VAL A 65 -9.29 -4.46 5.66
C VAL A 65 -8.75 -5.07 4.37
N LEU A 66 -7.47 -5.48 4.36
CA LEU A 66 -6.79 -6.00 3.17
C LEU A 66 -6.93 -7.51 3.00
N THR A 67 -7.17 -8.23 4.09
CA THR A 67 -7.19 -9.70 4.07
C THR A 67 -8.50 -10.24 3.50
N THR A 68 -8.61 -10.30 2.18
CA THR A 68 -9.51 -11.26 1.51
C THR A 68 -8.84 -12.62 1.56
N ARG A 69 -9.30 -13.50 2.47
CA ARG A 69 -8.67 -14.81 2.69
C ARG A 69 -8.80 -15.70 1.44
N SER A 70 -7.77 -15.71 0.60
CA SER A 70 -7.44 -16.86 -0.24
C SER A 70 -5.95 -17.14 -0.14
N GLU A 71 -5.67 -18.19 0.62
CA GLU A 71 -4.41 -18.93 0.73
C GLU A 71 -3.30 -18.38 1.62
N LYS A 72 -2.84 -19.28 2.49
CA LYS A 72 -1.77 -19.13 3.46
C LYS A 72 -0.50 -18.64 2.75
N LEU A 73 0.10 -17.57 3.25
CA LEU A 73 1.50 -17.26 2.96
C LEU A 73 2.37 -18.33 3.65
N PRO A 74 3.21 -19.10 2.94
CA PRO A 74 4.12 -20.03 3.58
C PRO A 74 5.37 -19.25 4.02
N GLY A 75 5.51 -19.02 5.32
CA GLY A 75 6.71 -18.46 5.94
C GLY A 75 6.39 -17.47 7.04
N CYS A 76 7.11 -17.59 8.16
CA CYS A 76 7.02 -16.76 9.37
C CYS A 76 5.97 -17.22 10.41
N GLN A 77 6.15 -18.46 10.89
CA GLN A 77 5.88 -18.75 12.30
C GLN A 77 7.03 -18.16 13.12
N GLU A 78 6.88 -16.91 13.57
CA GLU A 78 7.59 -16.44 14.76
C GLU A 78 6.57 -16.10 15.83
N GLU A 79 6.85 -16.64 17.01
CA GLU A 79 5.98 -16.75 18.17
C GLU A 79 5.54 -15.37 18.68
N LEU A 80 4.23 -15.12 18.62
CA LEU A 80 3.56 -14.09 19.44
C LEU A 80 2.40 -14.76 20.20
N PRO A 81 2.16 -14.34 21.45
CA PRO A 81 1.41 -15.12 22.43
C PRO A 81 -0.05 -15.36 22.02
N ALA A 82 -0.47 -16.60 22.25
CA ALA A 82 -1.74 -17.21 21.86
C ALA A 82 -2.97 -16.62 22.59
N SER A 83 -3.35 -15.38 22.30
CA SER A 83 -4.59 -14.83 22.87
C SER A 83 -5.52 -14.07 21.92
N LEU A 84 -5.39 -14.22 20.59
CA LEU A 84 -6.48 -13.85 19.68
C LEU A 84 -6.62 -14.92 18.59
N PRO A 85 -7.72 -15.68 18.56
CA PRO A 85 -7.92 -16.71 17.56
C PRO A 85 -8.14 -16.03 16.20
N LEU A 86 -7.10 -16.00 15.38
CA LEU A 86 -7.11 -15.60 13.97
C LEU A 86 -8.11 -16.42 13.12
N SER A 87 -8.80 -17.39 13.71
CA SER A 87 -9.88 -18.20 13.13
C SER A 87 -11.28 -17.57 13.21
N GLN A 88 -11.47 -16.44 13.91
CA GLN A 88 -12.79 -15.80 14.04
C GLN A 88 -13.15 -14.81 12.92
N PHE A 89 -12.18 -14.40 12.10
CA PHE A 89 -12.42 -13.43 11.03
C PHE A 89 -12.74 -14.16 9.71
N LYS A 90 -14.03 -14.36 9.42
CA LYS A 90 -14.53 -14.95 8.17
C LYS A 90 -14.92 -13.86 7.15
N ALA A 91 -14.80 -14.22 5.88
CA ALA A 91 -14.72 -13.33 4.71
C ALA A 91 -15.93 -12.41 4.50
N ASN A 92 -15.81 -11.15 4.93
CA ASN A 92 -16.49 -10.04 4.29
C ASN A 92 -15.44 -9.28 3.46
N SER A 93 -15.42 -9.48 2.15
CA SER A 93 -14.56 -8.69 1.27
C SER A 93 -14.96 -7.23 1.40
N MET A 94 -14.08 -6.39 1.94
CA MET A 94 -14.32 -4.95 1.99
C MET A 94 -14.48 -4.38 0.57
N PRO A 95 -15.30 -3.33 0.38
CA PRO A 95 -15.42 -2.67 -0.92
C PRO A 95 -14.07 -2.20 -1.45
N THR A 96 -13.88 -2.23 -2.77
CA THR A 96 -12.61 -1.84 -3.42
C THR A 96 -12.12 -0.47 -2.97
N LYS A 97 -13.03 0.49 -2.82
CA LYS A 97 -12.69 1.84 -2.34
C LYS A 97 -12.09 1.82 -0.93
N VAL A 98 -12.66 1.03 -0.02
CA VAL A 98 -12.16 0.88 1.35
C VAL A 98 -10.82 0.14 1.35
N ARG A 99 -10.69 -0.93 0.57
CA ARG A 99 -9.42 -1.66 0.40
C ARG A 99 -8.30 -0.76 -0.14
N ALA A 100 -8.59 0.04 -1.15
CA ALA A 100 -7.63 0.96 -1.75
C ALA A 100 -7.11 2.00 -0.74
N HIS A 101 -7.97 2.50 0.15
CA HIS A 101 -7.55 3.39 1.24
C HIS A 101 -6.85 2.64 2.36
N GLY A 102 -7.27 1.41 2.67
CA GLY A 102 -6.58 0.54 3.62
C GLY A 102 -5.14 0.28 3.21
N VAL A 103 -4.88 0.09 1.92
CA VAL A 103 -3.53 -0.09 1.37
C VAL A 103 -2.70 1.16 1.63
N ILE A 104 -3.19 2.36 1.28
CA ILE A 104 -2.51 3.64 1.56
C ILE A 104 -2.21 3.78 3.06
N THR A 105 -3.19 3.52 3.92
CA THR A 105 -3.01 3.61 5.37
C THR A 105 -1.95 2.64 5.86
N LEU A 106 -1.92 1.42 5.35
CA LEU A 106 -0.90 0.43 5.70
C LEU A 106 0.49 0.87 5.22
N GLY A 107 0.60 1.38 4.00
CA GLY A 107 1.85 1.95 3.49
C GLY A 107 2.41 3.07 4.37
N LYS A 108 1.54 3.97 4.85
CA LYS A 108 1.92 5.03 5.78
C LYS A 108 2.38 4.50 7.13
N LEU A 109 1.77 3.43 7.64
CA LEU A 109 2.25 2.74 8.84
C LEU A 109 3.63 2.11 8.61
N CYS A 110 3.85 1.45 7.47
CA CYS A 110 5.15 0.87 7.11
C CYS A 110 6.25 1.94 7.00
N LEU A 111 5.93 3.16 6.55
CA LEU A 111 6.91 4.25 6.50
C LEU A 111 7.50 4.59 7.88
N GLN A 112 6.74 4.35 8.95
CA GLN A 112 7.13 4.69 10.34
C GLN A 112 7.70 3.50 11.12
N HIS A 113 7.44 2.27 10.66
CA HIS A 113 7.71 1.05 11.40
C HIS A 113 8.43 0.03 10.52
N GLU A 114 9.76 -0.04 10.66
CA GLU A 114 10.62 -0.91 9.87
C GLU A 114 10.25 -2.40 9.98
N ASP A 115 9.75 -2.82 11.15
CA ASP A 115 9.27 -4.18 11.42
C ASP A 115 8.10 -4.59 10.50
N LEU A 116 7.29 -3.63 10.05
CA LEU A 116 6.17 -3.90 9.15
C LEU A 116 6.63 -4.12 7.70
N ILE A 117 7.78 -3.59 7.31
CA ILE A 117 8.25 -3.59 5.91
C ILE A 117 8.53 -5.01 5.43
N HIS A 118 9.27 -5.77 6.23
CA HIS A 118 9.58 -7.17 5.90
C HIS A 118 8.32 -8.02 5.76
N LYS A 119 7.28 -7.70 6.53
CA LYS A 119 5.99 -8.40 6.47
C LYS A 119 5.20 -8.02 5.22
N TYR A 120 5.17 -6.74 4.82
CA TYR A 120 4.23 -6.26 3.81
C TYR A 120 4.81 -6.01 2.42
N LEU A 121 6.13 -5.89 2.24
CA LEU A 121 6.71 -5.80 0.89
C LEU A 121 6.33 -7.00 -0.01
N PRO A 122 6.40 -8.27 0.45
CA PRO A 122 5.94 -9.40 -0.36
C PRO A 122 4.43 -9.34 -0.68
N VAL A 123 3.62 -8.83 0.25
CA VAL A 123 2.17 -8.68 0.08
C VAL A 123 1.86 -7.64 -0.99
N PHE A 124 2.56 -6.50 -0.97
CA PHE A 124 2.44 -5.45 -1.98
C PHE A 124 2.90 -5.92 -3.36
N ALA A 125 4.06 -6.59 -3.44
CA ALA A 125 4.54 -7.15 -4.70
C ALA A 125 3.53 -8.12 -5.32
N ARG A 126 2.96 -9.01 -4.51
CA ARG A 126 1.91 -9.93 -4.94
C ARG A 126 0.64 -9.22 -5.40
N GLU A 127 0.20 -8.17 -4.71
CA GLU A 127 -1.00 -7.41 -5.11
C GLU A 127 -0.80 -6.68 -6.44
N ILE A 128 0.42 -6.21 -6.74
CA ILE A 128 0.75 -5.64 -8.06
C ILE A 128 0.66 -6.70 -9.17
N GLU A 129 1.11 -7.93 -8.92
CA GLU A 129 1.17 -9.00 -9.92
C GLU A 129 -0.17 -9.70 -10.14
N GLU A 130 -0.89 -10.00 -9.05
CA GLU A 130 -2.09 -10.84 -9.06
C GLU A 130 -3.39 -10.05 -8.81
N GLY A 131 -3.28 -8.80 -8.36
CA GLY A 131 -4.43 -7.98 -7.97
C GLY A 131 -5.32 -7.65 -9.17
N LYS A 132 -6.64 -7.72 -8.97
CA LYS A 132 -7.62 -7.41 -10.04
C LYS A 132 -8.08 -5.96 -10.02
N GLU A 133 -8.08 -5.36 -8.84
CA GLU A 133 -8.63 -4.03 -8.60
C GLU A 133 -7.64 -2.93 -8.96
N VAL A 134 -7.95 -2.17 -10.01
CA VAL A 134 -7.08 -1.09 -10.54
C VAL A 134 -6.69 -0.08 -9.47
N ALA A 135 -7.65 0.38 -8.67
CA ALA A 135 -7.41 1.35 -7.60
C ALA A 135 -6.47 0.82 -6.50
N VAL A 136 -6.53 -0.49 -6.22
CA VAL A 136 -5.65 -1.11 -5.23
C VAL A 136 -4.25 -1.23 -5.80
N ARG A 137 -4.08 -1.82 -6.99
CA ARG A 137 -2.76 -1.93 -7.66
C ARG A 137 -2.07 -0.58 -7.79
N ASN A 138 -2.79 0.44 -8.26
CA ASN A 138 -2.25 1.78 -8.43
C ASN A 138 -1.73 2.37 -7.11
N ASN A 139 -2.50 2.20 -6.02
CA ASN A 139 -2.07 2.68 -4.71
C ASN A 139 -0.89 1.88 -4.16
N VAL A 140 -0.80 0.58 -4.45
CA VAL A 140 0.37 -0.23 -4.07
C VAL A 140 1.64 0.28 -4.77
N VAL A 141 1.57 0.61 -6.06
CA VAL A 141 2.71 1.22 -6.79
C VAL A 141 3.18 2.49 -6.09
N VAL A 142 2.26 3.38 -5.74
CA VAL A 142 2.61 4.62 -5.02
C VAL A 142 3.34 4.32 -3.71
N ILE A 143 2.81 3.40 -2.90
CA ILE A 143 3.41 3.05 -1.60
C ILE A 143 4.77 2.40 -1.76
N MET A 144 4.92 1.48 -2.71
CA MET A 144 6.22 0.83 -2.92
C MET A 144 7.28 1.85 -3.31
N CYS A 145 6.92 2.84 -4.13
CA CYS A 145 7.81 3.95 -4.48
C CYS A 145 8.10 4.87 -3.28
N ASP A 146 7.10 5.21 -2.44
CA ASP A 146 7.34 5.98 -1.21
C ASP A 146 8.28 5.23 -0.25
N LEU A 147 8.12 3.91 -0.14
CA LEU A 147 9.01 3.05 0.64
C LEU A 147 10.42 3.00 0.06
N CYS A 148 10.61 3.09 -1.27
CA CYS A 148 11.94 3.18 -1.88
C CYS A 148 12.74 4.39 -1.38
N VAL A 149 12.07 5.53 -1.16
CA VAL A 149 12.72 6.76 -0.66
C VAL A 149 13.25 6.56 0.76
N ARG A 150 12.48 5.87 1.61
CA ARG A 150 12.82 5.72 3.04
C ARG A 150 13.66 4.48 3.36
N TYR A 151 13.51 3.40 2.58
CA TYR A 151 14.07 2.07 2.84
C TYR A 151 14.68 1.45 1.57
N THR A 152 15.43 2.26 0.82
CA THR A 152 15.97 1.95 -0.52
C THR A 152 16.57 0.56 -0.64
N ASN A 153 17.43 0.16 0.30
CA ASN A 153 18.12 -1.14 0.26
C ASN A 153 17.15 -2.33 0.29
N MET A 154 16.03 -2.21 1.01
CA MET A 154 15.04 -3.29 1.10
C MET A 154 14.16 -3.36 -0.14
N VAL A 155 13.81 -2.19 -0.71
CA VAL A 155 12.90 -2.12 -1.85
C VAL A 155 13.62 -2.26 -3.20
N ASP A 156 14.95 -2.09 -3.29
CA ASP A 156 15.72 -2.29 -4.54
C ASP A 156 15.44 -3.67 -5.17
N HIS A 157 15.23 -4.69 -4.32
CA HIS A 157 14.87 -6.05 -4.74
C HIS A 157 13.50 -6.17 -5.40
N TYR A 158 12.60 -5.21 -5.15
CA TYR A 158 11.23 -5.19 -5.69
C TYR A 158 11.06 -4.20 -6.84
N ILE A 159 12.09 -3.45 -7.23
CA ILE A 159 12.08 -2.59 -8.42
C ILE A 159 11.66 -3.36 -9.68
N PRO A 160 12.06 -4.62 -9.91
CA PRO A 160 11.54 -5.41 -11.03
C PRO A 160 10.01 -5.55 -11.01
N ASN A 161 9.40 -5.82 -9.85
CA ASN A 161 7.95 -5.93 -9.69
C ASN A 161 7.26 -4.60 -10.00
N ILE A 162 7.77 -3.49 -9.45
CA ILE A 162 7.22 -2.15 -9.73
C ILE A 162 7.36 -1.80 -11.22
N SER A 163 8.53 -2.04 -11.82
CA SER A 163 8.78 -1.76 -13.24
C SER A 163 7.92 -2.59 -14.20
N ALA A 164 7.44 -3.75 -13.76
CA ALA A 164 6.52 -4.57 -14.55
C ALA A 164 5.17 -3.85 -14.77
N CYS A 165 4.75 -2.94 -13.87
CA CYS A 165 3.54 -2.13 -14.03
C CYS A 165 3.58 -1.17 -15.22
N LEU A 166 4.76 -0.89 -15.80
CA LEU A 166 4.86 -0.18 -17.08
C LEU A 166 4.23 -0.95 -18.25
N GLY A 167 3.94 -2.24 -18.06
CA GLY A 167 3.19 -3.07 -18.98
C GLY A 167 1.79 -3.46 -18.48
N ASP A 168 1.22 -2.77 -17.49
CA ASP A 168 -0.15 -3.04 -17.01
C ASP A 168 -1.18 -2.78 -18.12
N ASN A 169 -2.29 -3.53 -18.11
CA ASN A 169 -3.38 -3.35 -19.06
C ASN A 169 -4.01 -1.96 -18.96
N GLU A 170 -4.02 -1.37 -17.77
CA GLU A 170 -4.65 -0.09 -17.48
C GLU A 170 -3.67 1.07 -17.66
N ALA A 171 -4.02 2.02 -18.53
CA ALA A 171 -3.17 3.18 -18.83
C ALA A 171 -2.84 4.02 -17.59
N ILE A 172 -3.78 4.14 -16.65
CA ILE A 172 -3.59 4.91 -15.41
C ILE A 172 -2.45 4.32 -14.55
N ILE A 173 -2.32 2.99 -14.50
CA ILE A 173 -1.25 2.34 -13.75
C ILE A 173 0.08 2.53 -14.47
N ARG A 174 0.11 2.38 -15.80
CA ARG A 174 1.33 2.61 -16.60
C ARG A 174 1.86 4.03 -16.43
N GLU A 175 0.98 5.03 -16.56
CA GLU A 175 1.31 6.45 -16.38
C GLU A 175 1.81 6.74 -14.96
N GLN A 176 1.08 6.29 -13.93
CA GLN A 176 1.48 6.48 -12.54
C GLN A 176 2.84 5.84 -12.24
N THR A 177 3.04 4.60 -12.69
CA THR A 177 4.30 3.87 -12.52
C THR A 177 5.45 4.61 -13.18
N LEU A 178 5.24 5.10 -14.41
CA LEU A 178 6.24 5.83 -15.17
C LEU A 178 6.68 7.11 -14.46
N ILE A 179 5.73 7.91 -13.98
CA ILE A 179 6.01 9.14 -13.25
C ILE A 179 6.79 8.82 -11.96
N MET A 180 6.32 7.85 -11.16
CA MET A 180 6.96 7.52 -9.89
C MET A 180 8.38 6.97 -10.08
N LEU A 181 8.60 6.05 -11.03
CA LEU A 181 9.94 5.52 -11.32
C LEU A 181 10.87 6.60 -11.87
N THR A 182 10.36 7.51 -12.71
CA THR A 182 11.14 8.65 -13.22
C THR A 182 11.63 9.53 -12.08
N ASN A 183 10.76 9.87 -11.12
CA ASN A 183 11.15 10.66 -9.95
C ASN A 183 12.22 9.92 -9.11
N LEU A 184 12.04 8.62 -8.86
CA LEU A 184 13.02 7.83 -8.10
C LEU A 184 14.40 7.75 -8.78
N LEU A 185 14.43 7.79 -10.12
CA LEU A 185 15.66 7.81 -10.90
C LEU A 185 16.34 9.18 -10.86
N GLN A 186 15.56 10.25 -11.02
CA GLN A 186 16.05 11.63 -10.96
C GLN A 186 16.64 11.97 -9.58
N ASP A 187 16.02 11.46 -8.52
CA ASP A 187 16.49 11.64 -7.15
C ASP A 187 17.56 10.60 -6.72
N GLU A 188 18.05 9.78 -7.65
CA GLU A 188 19.09 8.76 -7.45
C GLU A 188 18.76 7.66 -6.41
N PHE A 189 17.49 7.49 -6.04
CA PHE A 189 17.03 6.38 -5.18
C PHE A 189 17.06 5.04 -5.90
N VAL A 190 16.89 5.03 -7.22
CA VAL A 190 16.92 3.82 -8.05
C VAL A 190 17.99 3.95 -9.12
N LYS A 191 18.65 2.84 -9.43
CA LYS A 191 19.66 2.81 -10.50
C LYS A 191 19.03 2.42 -11.83
N TRP A 192 19.44 3.10 -12.88
CA TRP A 192 19.09 2.78 -14.25
C TRP A 192 19.81 1.51 -14.74
N LYS A 193 19.29 0.32 -14.39
CA LYS A 193 19.90 -0.98 -14.70
C LYS A 193 18.88 -2.08 -14.99
N GLY A 194 19.30 -3.09 -15.75
CA GLY A 194 18.58 -4.36 -15.90
C GLY A 194 17.15 -4.21 -16.43
N SER A 195 16.20 -4.88 -15.78
CA SER A 195 14.80 -4.92 -16.21
C SER A 195 14.15 -3.53 -16.29
N LEU A 196 14.55 -2.60 -15.42
CA LEU A 196 14.00 -1.24 -15.41
C LEU A 196 14.22 -0.54 -16.75
N PHE A 197 15.46 -0.59 -17.26
CA PHE A 197 15.79 0.01 -18.56
C PHE A 197 14.92 -0.56 -19.69
N PHE A 198 14.82 -1.89 -19.77
CA PHE A 198 14.04 -2.54 -20.81
C PHE A 198 12.55 -2.19 -20.73
N ARG A 199 12.00 -2.05 -19.52
CA ARG A 199 10.59 -1.66 -19.33
C ARG A 199 10.34 -0.22 -19.81
N PHE A 200 11.27 0.70 -19.57
CA PHE A 200 11.20 2.06 -20.15
C PHE A 200 11.30 2.03 -21.69
N MET A 201 12.16 1.20 -22.27
CA MET A 201 12.23 1.05 -23.74
C MET A 201 10.91 0.54 -24.33
N VAL A 202 10.25 -0.41 -23.67
CA VAL A 202 8.93 -0.90 -24.11
C VAL A 202 7.86 0.19 -24.01
N ALA A 203 7.92 1.05 -22.99
CA ALA A 203 6.97 2.15 -22.81
C ALA A 203 7.09 3.26 -23.89
N LEU A 204 8.17 3.30 -24.68
CA LEU A 204 8.27 4.20 -25.85
C LEU A 204 7.20 3.94 -26.92
N VAL A 205 6.72 2.70 -27.00
CA VAL A 205 5.69 2.29 -27.96
C VAL A 205 4.33 2.10 -27.27
N ASP A 206 4.10 2.80 -26.15
CA ASP A 206 2.81 2.74 -25.45
C ASP A 206 1.66 3.15 -26.40
N PRO A 207 0.53 2.42 -26.40
CA PRO A 207 -0.64 2.78 -27.21
C PRO A 207 -1.23 4.15 -26.86
N VAL A 208 -0.97 4.68 -25.66
CA VAL A 208 -1.38 6.02 -25.25
C VAL A 208 -0.25 7.02 -25.61
N PRO A 209 -0.48 7.95 -26.57
CA PRO A 209 0.58 8.84 -27.04
C PRO A 209 1.18 9.74 -25.97
N ALA A 210 0.40 10.09 -24.93
CA ALA A 210 0.89 10.89 -23.82
C ALA A 210 1.98 10.17 -23.00
N ILE A 211 1.80 8.87 -22.74
CA ILE A 211 2.78 8.03 -22.03
C ILE A 211 4.04 7.89 -22.89
N ALA A 212 3.91 7.49 -24.16
CA ALA A 212 5.05 7.35 -25.07
C ALA A 212 5.88 8.64 -25.20
N ARG A 213 5.21 9.80 -25.28
CA ARG A 213 5.87 11.11 -25.32
C ARG A 213 6.60 11.43 -24.03
N TYR A 214 6.00 11.11 -22.87
CA TYR A 214 6.65 11.31 -21.58
C TYR A 214 7.94 10.49 -21.49
N VAL A 215 7.90 9.20 -21.85
CA VAL A 215 9.09 8.34 -21.88
C VAL A 215 10.17 8.92 -22.79
N THR A 216 9.79 9.38 -23.99
CA THR A 216 10.73 9.99 -24.93
C THR A 216 11.45 11.19 -24.32
N MET A 217 10.74 12.03 -23.55
CA MET A 217 11.35 13.17 -22.86
C MET A 217 12.31 12.73 -21.76
N VAL A 218 11.95 11.71 -20.97
CA VAL A 218 12.79 11.17 -19.89
C VAL A 218 14.10 10.59 -20.43
N LEU A 219 14.05 9.91 -21.57
CA LEU A 219 15.23 9.29 -22.18
C LEU A 219 16.13 10.25 -22.96
N ALA A 220 15.66 11.48 -23.21
CA ALA A 220 16.42 12.50 -23.92
C ALA A 220 17.23 13.41 -22.98
N GLN A 221 17.08 13.25 -21.65
CA GLN A 221 17.83 13.96 -20.61
C GLN A 221 19.12 13.22 -20.25
#